data_AF-A0A9P9BMT0-F1
#
_entry.id   AF-A0A9P9BMT0-F1
#
_cell.length_a   1.000
_cell.length_b   1.000
_cell.length_c   1.000
_cell.angle_alpha   90.00
_cell.angle_beta   90.00
_cell.angle_gamma   90.00
#
_symmetry.space_group_name_H-M   'P 1'
#
loop_
_entity.id
_entity.type
_entity.pdbx_description
1 polymer ?
#
loop_
_entity_poly.entity_id
_entity_poly.type
_entity_poly.pdbx_seq_one_letter_code
_entity_poly.pdbx_strand_id
1 'polypeptide(L)'
;MALTSNPDAQSDQASRTLTSRTSLELRIALYNQHRDTTLREMVAIDHFSDTVPPSLVDKWLLALNPDPSHAFFLPPEVKGFYGSDLRASILIELAHDCYKYIMHETQDRAKIAKYTGRMLLAIRLLDLGALEAEDVNLAGLALWHRALALVRIAEGSDDGGQEELAETLRRYEGVRARSMLSDAKLPQPGRLKARLLASAKELDNKTVVACLEAWTLL
;
A
#
# COMPACT_ATOMS: atom_id res chain seq x y z
N MET A 1 -18.48 -30.98 -33.69
CA MET A 1 -18.32 -30.55 -32.29
C MET A 1 -18.06 -29.06 -32.30
N ALA A 2 -19.07 -28.25 -31.98
CA ALA A 2 -18.92 -26.79 -31.88
C ALA A 2 -18.46 -26.45 -30.45
N LEU A 3 -17.30 -25.80 -30.34
CA LEU A 3 -16.82 -25.20 -29.10
C LEU A 3 -17.69 -23.98 -28.81
N THR A 4 -18.61 -24.12 -27.85
CA THR A 4 -19.35 -22.97 -27.30
C THR A 4 -18.38 -22.17 -26.42
N SER A 5 -17.78 -21.12 -26.99
CA SER A 5 -17.09 -20.08 -26.23
C SER A 5 -18.11 -19.31 -25.40
N ASN A 6 -17.96 -19.39 -24.07
CA ASN A 6 -18.88 -18.76 -23.13
C ASN A 6 -18.65 -17.23 -23.16
N PRO A 7 -19.61 -16.41 -23.61
CA PRO A 7 -19.42 -14.96 -23.80
C PRO A 7 -19.16 -14.21 -22.49
N ASP A 8 -19.66 -14.72 -21.36
CA ASP A 8 -19.45 -14.13 -20.03
C ASP A 8 -17.99 -14.23 -19.57
N ALA A 9 -17.28 -15.30 -19.94
CA ALA A 9 -15.87 -15.47 -19.63
C ALA A 9 -14.97 -14.51 -20.43
N GLN A 10 -15.37 -14.15 -21.66
CA GLN A 10 -14.64 -13.19 -22.49
C GLN A 10 -14.89 -11.74 -22.05
N SER A 11 -16.12 -11.43 -21.59
CA SER A 11 -16.49 -10.12 -21.04
C SER A 11 -15.76 -9.82 -19.72
N ASP A 12 -15.67 -10.80 -18.82
CA ASP A 12 -14.93 -10.66 -17.56
C ASP A 12 -13.43 -10.53 -17.79
N GLN A 13 -12.87 -11.26 -18.76
CA GLN A 13 -11.45 -11.20 -19.07
C GLN A 13 -11.08 -9.84 -19.72
N ALA A 14 -11.89 -9.35 -20.65
CA ALA A 14 -11.72 -8.02 -21.25
C ALA A 14 -11.83 -6.90 -20.21
N SER A 15 -12.78 -7.00 -19.28
CA SER A 15 -12.96 -6.04 -18.18
C SER A 15 -11.76 -6.05 -17.23
N ARG A 16 -11.26 -7.23 -16.82
CA ARG A 16 -10.06 -7.35 -15.98
C ARG A 16 -8.81 -6.81 -16.66
N THR A 17 -8.63 -7.06 -17.97
CA THR A 17 -7.50 -6.52 -18.73
C THR A 17 -7.58 -4.99 -18.85
N LEU A 18 -8.77 -4.43 -19.05
CA LEU A 18 -8.97 -2.98 -19.13
C LEU A 18 -8.73 -2.31 -17.77
N THR A 19 -9.24 -2.88 -16.67
CA THR A 19 -9.00 -2.40 -15.30
C THR A 19 -7.53 -2.52 -14.87
N SER A 20 -6.85 -3.59 -15.28
CA SER A 20 -5.41 -3.77 -15.03
C SER A 20 -4.58 -2.74 -15.80
N ARG A 21 -4.94 -2.45 -17.04
CA ARG A 21 -4.25 -1.47 -17.88
C ARG A 21 -4.44 -0.04 -17.38
N THR A 22 -5.66 0.35 -17.01
CA THR A 22 -5.93 1.67 -16.40
C THR A 22 -5.25 1.80 -15.04
N SER A 23 -5.18 0.72 -14.25
CA SER A 23 -4.43 0.72 -12.99
C SER A 23 -2.92 0.91 -13.19
N LEU A 24 -2.32 0.26 -14.19
CA LEU A 24 -0.89 0.41 -14.50
C LEU A 24 -0.55 1.82 -14.99
N GLU A 25 -1.35 2.38 -15.91
CA GLU A 25 -1.15 3.74 -16.44
C GLU A 25 -1.23 4.79 -15.32
N LEU A 26 -2.17 4.63 -14.39
CA LEU A 26 -2.28 5.50 -13.20
C LEU A 26 -1.05 5.41 -12.30
N ARG A 27 -0.51 4.21 -12.07
CA ARG A 27 0.71 4.04 -11.27
C ARG A 27 1.93 4.68 -11.93
N ILE A 28 2.08 4.54 -13.25
CA ILE A 28 3.15 5.19 -14.01
C ILE A 28 3.04 6.71 -13.92
N ALA A 29 1.83 7.26 -14.11
CA ALA A 29 1.61 8.70 -13.97
C ALA A 29 1.96 9.19 -12.55
N LEU A 30 1.50 8.47 -11.52
CA LEU A 30 1.79 8.79 -10.12
C LEU A 30 3.29 8.73 -9.82
N TYR A 31 3.99 7.70 -10.30
CA TYR A 31 5.44 7.61 -10.19
C TYR A 31 6.12 8.83 -10.82
N ASN A 32 5.83 9.13 -12.08
CA ASN A 32 6.46 10.24 -12.81
C ASN A 32 6.20 11.60 -12.14
N GLN A 33 4.99 11.81 -11.61
CA GLN A 33 4.64 13.03 -10.89
C GLN A 33 5.49 13.24 -9.63
N HIS A 34 5.80 12.18 -8.89
CA HIS A 34 6.44 12.26 -7.58
C HIS A 34 7.91 11.83 -7.55
N ARG A 35 8.44 11.32 -8.67
CA ARG A 35 9.77 10.71 -8.77
C ARG A 35 10.87 11.59 -8.19
N ASP A 36 11.02 12.80 -8.70
CA ASP A 36 12.15 13.68 -8.39
C ASP A 36 11.91 14.61 -7.20
N THR A 37 10.72 14.52 -6.58
CA THR A 37 10.36 15.27 -5.37
C THR A 37 10.16 14.29 -4.20
N THR A 38 8.94 13.81 -4.01
CA THR A 38 8.54 13.04 -2.83
C THR A 38 9.26 11.69 -2.73
N LEU A 39 9.33 10.91 -3.82
CA LEU A 39 9.94 9.58 -3.79
C LEU A 39 11.46 9.68 -3.58
N ARG A 40 12.10 10.67 -4.21
CA ARG A 40 13.53 10.92 -4.00
C ARG A 40 13.83 11.26 -2.54
N GLU A 41 13.04 12.14 -1.92
CA GLU A 41 13.20 12.47 -0.50
C GLU A 41 12.94 11.27 0.42
N MET A 42 11.94 10.46 0.12
CA MET A 42 11.67 9.23 0.88
C MET A 42 12.88 8.28 0.86
N VAL A 43 13.47 8.07 -0.31
CA VAL A 43 14.65 7.20 -0.42
C VAL A 43 15.88 7.85 0.22
N ALA A 44 16.21 9.09 -0.15
CA ALA A 44 17.45 9.73 0.30
C ALA A 44 17.44 10.04 1.80
N ILE A 45 16.36 10.64 2.30
CA ILE A 45 16.27 11.17 3.65
C ILE A 45 15.63 10.16 4.59
N ASP A 46 14.42 9.68 4.28
CA ASP A 46 13.68 8.87 5.25
C ASP A 46 14.31 7.49 5.43
N HIS A 47 14.69 6.86 4.32
CA HIS A 47 15.28 5.52 4.33
C HIS A 47 16.79 5.56 4.61
N PHE A 48 17.54 6.38 3.87
CA PHE A 48 19.00 6.42 3.98
C PHE A 48 19.57 7.53 4.87
N SER A 49 18.76 8.45 5.41
CA SER A 49 19.24 9.55 6.26
C SER A 49 20.38 10.37 5.64
N ASP A 50 20.34 10.59 4.32
CA ASP A 50 21.35 11.28 3.51
C ASP A 50 22.77 10.68 3.60
N THR A 51 22.89 9.41 3.99
CA THR A 51 24.19 8.74 4.16
C THR A 51 24.73 8.08 2.89
N VAL A 52 23.95 8.05 1.81
CA VAL A 52 24.30 7.36 0.56
C VAL A 52 24.48 8.34 -0.60
N PRO A 53 25.32 8.02 -1.61
CA PRO A 53 25.48 8.89 -2.77
C PRO A 53 24.19 9.01 -3.61
N PRO A 54 23.95 10.15 -4.29
CA PRO A 54 22.77 10.35 -5.13
C PRO A 54 22.57 9.26 -6.21
N SER A 55 23.66 8.69 -6.72
CA SER A 55 23.61 7.61 -7.70
C SER A 55 22.99 6.31 -7.17
N LEU A 56 23.05 6.06 -5.85
CA LEU A 56 22.34 4.94 -5.24
C LEU A 56 20.84 5.24 -5.10
N VAL A 57 20.50 6.48 -4.76
CA VAL A 57 19.11 6.95 -4.73
C VAL A 57 18.45 6.79 -6.11
N ASP A 58 19.17 7.14 -7.18
CA ASP A 58 18.66 6.97 -8.54
C ASP A 58 18.38 5.50 -8.90
N LYS A 59 19.24 4.56 -8.46
CA LYS A 59 19.00 3.13 -8.67
C LYS A 59 17.75 2.63 -7.95
N TRP A 60 17.51 3.12 -6.73
CA TRP A 60 16.29 2.82 -5.99
C TRP A 60 15.06 3.39 -6.70
N LEU A 61 15.12 4.64 -7.15
CA LEU A 61 14.03 5.24 -7.92
C LEU A 61 13.74 4.49 -9.22
N LEU A 62 14.76 3.94 -9.89
CA LEU A 62 14.55 3.07 -11.06
C LEU A 62 13.87 1.75 -10.67
N ALA A 63 14.28 1.12 -9.57
CA ALA A 63 13.65 -0.11 -9.08
C ALA A 63 12.17 0.09 -8.67
N LEU A 64 11.81 1.31 -8.29
CA LEU A 64 10.43 1.71 -7.97
C LEU A 64 9.54 1.95 -9.21
N ASN A 65 10.13 2.08 -10.41
CA ASN A 65 9.37 2.44 -11.60
C ASN A 65 8.34 1.35 -11.92
N PRO A 66 7.03 1.68 -11.97
CA PRO A 66 6.01 0.69 -12.22
C PRO A 66 5.95 0.24 -13.69
N ASP A 67 6.62 0.93 -14.60
CA ASP A 67 6.67 0.59 -16.03
C ASP A 67 7.40 -0.75 -16.26
N PRO A 68 6.74 -1.76 -16.86
CA PRO A 68 7.37 -3.05 -17.16
C PRO A 68 8.57 -2.95 -18.12
N SER A 69 8.63 -1.92 -18.97
CA SER A 69 9.78 -1.69 -19.85
C SER A 69 11.06 -1.31 -19.10
N HIS A 70 10.93 -0.87 -17.85
CA HIS A 70 12.01 -0.53 -16.95
C HIS A 70 12.18 -1.56 -15.81
N ALA A 71 11.56 -2.74 -15.93
CA ALA A 71 11.53 -3.73 -14.87
C ALA A 71 12.94 -4.23 -14.53
N PHE A 72 13.26 -4.20 -13.23
CA PHE A 72 14.47 -4.79 -12.69
C PHE A 72 14.13 -6.17 -12.11
N PHE A 73 14.44 -7.23 -12.87
CA PHE A 73 14.25 -8.60 -12.39
C PHE A 73 15.44 -9.02 -11.54
N LEU A 74 15.17 -9.43 -10.31
CA LEU A 74 16.16 -10.14 -9.51
C LEU A 74 16.41 -11.53 -10.11
N PRO A 75 17.64 -12.08 -10.01
CA PRO A 75 17.88 -13.49 -10.27
C PRO A 75 16.93 -14.38 -9.44
N PRO A 76 16.50 -15.55 -9.93
CA PRO A 76 15.48 -16.39 -9.26
C PRO A 76 15.78 -16.75 -7.79
N GLU A 77 17.06 -16.83 -7.43
CA GLU A 77 17.55 -17.13 -6.10
C GLU A 77 17.67 -15.90 -5.17
N VAL A 78 17.59 -14.69 -5.72
CA VAL A 78 17.69 -13.44 -4.97
C VAL A 78 16.29 -12.94 -4.65
N LYS A 79 16.06 -12.73 -3.35
CA LYS A 79 14.82 -12.15 -2.83
C LYS A 79 15.06 -10.73 -2.36
N GLY A 80 14.09 -9.86 -2.58
CA GLY A 80 14.03 -8.53 -1.96
C GLY A 80 13.76 -8.62 -0.46
N PHE A 81 13.54 -7.45 0.17
CA PHE A 81 13.14 -7.40 1.57
C PHE A 81 11.90 -8.27 1.80
N TYR A 82 11.81 -8.89 2.98
CA TYR A 82 10.70 -9.77 3.35
C TYR A 82 10.53 -11.05 2.49
N GLY A 83 11.42 -11.33 1.54
CA GLY A 83 11.46 -12.60 0.81
C GLY A 83 10.72 -12.62 -0.54
N SER A 84 10.36 -11.46 -1.10
CA SER A 84 9.59 -11.30 -2.35
C SER A 84 10.37 -10.67 -3.50
N ASP A 85 9.68 -10.25 -4.56
CA ASP A 85 10.27 -9.39 -5.58
C ASP A 85 10.69 -8.04 -4.98
N LEU A 86 11.82 -7.51 -5.47
CA LEU A 86 12.41 -6.28 -4.95
C LEU A 86 11.46 -5.07 -5.05
N ARG A 87 10.61 -5.05 -6.09
CA ARG A 87 9.78 -3.89 -6.41
C ARG A 87 8.63 -3.75 -5.43
N ALA A 88 7.99 -4.85 -5.03
CA ALA A 88 7.04 -4.85 -3.92
C ALA A 88 7.73 -4.59 -2.58
N SER A 89 8.88 -5.25 -2.34
CA SER A 89 9.65 -5.11 -1.10
C SER A 89 10.04 -3.67 -0.78
N ILE A 90 10.59 -2.93 -1.75
CA ILE A 90 11.05 -1.55 -1.53
C ILE A 90 9.88 -0.65 -1.16
N LEU A 91 8.76 -0.73 -1.87
CA LEU A 91 7.59 0.12 -1.60
C LEU A 91 7.01 -0.16 -0.21
N ILE A 92 7.00 -1.42 0.23
CA ILE A 92 6.59 -1.79 1.59
C ILE A 92 7.58 -1.26 2.62
N GLU A 93 8.88 -1.32 2.35
CA GLU A 93 9.91 -0.76 3.23
C GLU A 93 9.77 0.77 3.38
N LEU A 94 9.58 1.50 2.28
CA LEU A 94 9.36 2.94 2.33
C LEU A 94 8.07 3.32 3.07
N ALA A 95 7.02 2.50 2.94
CA ALA A 95 5.82 2.64 3.75
C ALA A 95 6.14 2.38 5.24
N HIS A 96 6.92 1.35 5.54
CA HIS A 96 7.34 1.02 6.90
C HIS A 96 8.15 2.13 7.57
N ASP A 97 9.05 2.82 6.84
CA ASP A 97 9.80 3.96 7.38
C ASP A 97 8.90 5.11 7.87
N CYS A 98 7.72 5.24 7.26
CA CYS A 98 6.71 6.21 7.67
C CYS A 98 5.97 5.80 8.96
N TYR A 99 5.98 4.51 9.33
CA TYR A 99 5.17 3.92 10.41
C TYR A 99 5.36 4.62 11.75
N LYS A 100 6.60 4.89 12.17
CA LYS A 100 6.87 5.50 13.48
C LYS A 100 6.23 6.88 13.61
N TYR A 101 6.21 7.66 12.54
CA TYR A 101 5.59 8.99 12.52
C TYR A 101 4.08 8.85 12.53
N ILE A 102 3.52 7.93 11.75
CA ILE A 102 2.06 7.76 11.66
C ILE A 102 1.49 7.09 12.92
N MET A 103 2.22 6.23 13.61
CA MET A 103 1.73 5.59 14.84
C MET A 103 1.94 6.43 16.09
N HIS A 104 3.11 7.08 16.23
CA HIS A 104 3.52 7.66 17.51
C HIS A 104 3.49 9.18 17.52
N GLU A 105 3.50 9.86 16.37
CA GLU A 105 3.30 11.31 16.33
C GLU A 105 1.82 11.64 16.59
N THR A 106 1.58 12.59 17.48
CA THR A 106 0.22 12.99 17.89
C THR A 106 0.04 14.51 17.90
N GLN A 107 1.13 15.28 17.89
CA GLN A 107 1.08 16.73 18.07
C GLN A 107 1.38 17.48 16.77
N ASP A 108 2.36 17.00 16.00
CA ASP A 108 2.75 17.64 14.74
C ASP A 108 1.86 17.17 13.58
N ARG A 109 0.74 17.88 13.39
CA ARG A 109 -0.22 17.61 12.31
C ARG A 109 0.41 17.66 10.91
N ALA A 110 1.36 18.57 10.68
CA ALA A 110 2.02 18.70 9.39
C ALA A 110 2.91 17.47 9.10
N LYS A 111 3.62 16.99 10.12
CA LYS A 111 4.41 15.76 10.03
C LYS A 111 3.54 14.52 9.83
N ILE A 112 2.43 14.40 10.57
CA ILE A 112 1.46 13.31 10.38
C ILE A 112 0.95 13.31 8.94
N ALA A 113 0.51 14.46 8.42
CA ALA A 113 0.03 14.59 7.04
C ALA A 113 1.11 14.24 6.01
N LYS A 114 2.33 14.74 6.19
CA LYS A 114 3.49 14.44 5.33
C LYS A 114 3.76 12.94 5.24
N TYR A 115 3.91 12.26 6.38
CA TYR A 115 4.23 10.84 6.38
C TYR A 115 3.05 9.96 5.99
N THR A 116 1.82 10.38 6.30
CA THR A 116 0.59 9.72 5.79
C THR A 116 0.55 9.75 4.27
N GLY A 117 0.80 10.91 3.65
CA GLY A 117 0.87 11.05 2.19
C GLY A 117 1.99 10.20 1.57
N ARG A 118 3.17 10.18 2.18
CA ARG A 118 4.30 9.34 1.75
C ARG A 118 3.98 7.84 1.83
N MET A 119 3.38 7.37 2.93
CA MET A 119 2.95 5.99 3.08
C MET A 119 1.92 5.60 2.01
N LEU A 120 0.90 6.43 1.78
CA LEU A 120 -0.10 6.18 0.73
C LEU A 120 0.51 6.18 -0.66
N LEU A 121 1.43 7.10 -0.96
CA LEU A 121 2.14 7.15 -2.23
C LEU A 121 2.89 5.84 -2.49
N ALA A 122 3.67 5.36 -1.53
CA ALA A 122 4.40 4.09 -1.65
C ALA A 122 3.44 2.92 -1.91
N ILE A 123 2.35 2.82 -1.13
CA ILE A 123 1.39 1.73 -1.32
C ILE A 123 0.63 1.84 -2.64
N ARG A 124 0.30 3.05 -3.12
CA ARG A 124 -0.40 3.25 -4.41
C ARG A 124 0.44 2.87 -5.62
N LEU A 125 1.76 2.83 -5.49
CA LEU A 125 2.65 2.31 -6.54
C LEU A 125 2.67 0.78 -6.62
N LEU A 126 2.15 0.08 -5.62
CA LEU A 126 2.00 -1.38 -5.65
C LEU A 126 0.83 -1.79 -6.54
N ASP A 127 0.99 -2.91 -7.23
CA ASP A 127 -0.15 -3.67 -7.71
C ASP A 127 -0.65 -4.58 -6.58
N LEU A 128 -1.51 -4.05 -5.72
CA LEU A 128 -2.04 -4.84 -4.59
C LEU A 128 -2.84 -6.05 -5.07
N GLY A 129 -3.46 -6.02 -6.26
CA GLY A 129 -4.20 -7.17 -6.79
C GLY A 129 -3.27 -8.31 -7.17
N ALA A 130 -2.19 -8.00 -7.89
CA ALA A 130 -1.14 -8.98 -8.19
C ALA A 130 -0.45 -9.49 -6.92
N LEU A 131 -0.10 -8.58 -6.00
CA LEU A 131 0.56 -8.92 -4.74
C LEU A 131 -0.28 -9.87 -3.88
N GLU A 132 -1.60 -9.70 -3.84
CA GLU A 132 -2.52 -10.61 -3.13
C GLU A 132 -2.59 -12.02 -3.70
N ALA A 133 -2.30 -12.17 -4.99
CA ALA A 133 -2.24 -13.47 -5.67
C ALA A 133 -0.88 -14.14 -5.47
N GLU A 134 0.20 -13.35 -5.44
CA GLU A 134 1.58 -13.84 -5.43
C GLU A 134 2.18 -14.00 -4.02
N ASP A 135 1.91 -13.04 -3.12
CA ASP A 135 2.40 -13.04 -1.74
C ASP A 135 1.38 -12.42 -0.77
N VAL A 136 0.55 -13.29 -0.18
CA VAL A 136 -0.47 -12.92 0.81
C VAL A 136 0.10 -12.25 2.06
N ASN A 137 1.33 -12.57 2.45
CA ASN A 137 1.91 -12.00 3.67
C ASN A 137 2.27 -10.53 3.43
N LEU A 138 2.84 -10.22 2.28
CA LEU A 138 3.17 -8.84 1.91
C LEU A 138 1.95 -8.01 1.54
N ALA A 139 0.98 -8.61 0.86
CA ALA A 139 -0.31 -7.95 0.68
C ALA A 139 -0.92 -7.57 2.03
N GLY A 140 -0.84 -8.45 3.03
CA GLY A 140 -1.30 -8.18 4.39
C GLY A 140 -0.58 -6.99 5.02
N LEU A 141 0.75 -6.95 4.93
CA LEU A 141 1.55 -5.82 5.44
C LEU A 141 1.22 -4.52 4.70
N ALA A 142 1.10 -4.54 3.38
CA ALA A 142 0.77 -3.38 2.57
C ALA A 142 -0.63 -2.83 2.92
N LEU A 143 -1.62 -3.71 3.08
CA LEU A 143 -2.99 -3.36 3.46
C LEU A 143 -3.07 -2.82 4.89
N TRP A 144 -2.29 -3.36 5.83
CA TRP A 144 -2.16 -2.77 7.17
C TRP A 144 -1.64 -1.34 7.07
N HIS A 145 -0.49 -1.11 6.42
CA HIS A 145 0.07 0.25 6.28
C HIS A 145 -0.94 1.20 5.60
N ARG A 146 -1.63 0.74 4.56
CA ARG A 146 -2.68 1.53 3.90
C ARG A 146 -3.80 1.90 4.86
N ALA A 147 -4.35 0.95 5.61
CA ALA A 147 -5.43 1.21 6.57
C ALA A 147 -5.00 2.21 7.64
N LEU A 148 -3.76 2.07 8.15
CA LEU A 148 -3.21 3.01 9.12
C LEU A 148 -3.09 4.43 8.56
N ALA A 149 -2.60 4.58 7.33
CA ALA A 149 -2.50 5.89 6.70
C ALA A 149 -3.89 6.51 6.44
N LEU A 150 -4.85 5.72 5.95
CA LEU A 150 -6.22 6.19 5.68
C LEU A 150 -6.92 6.68 6.94
N VAL A 151 -6.69 6.04 8.10
CA VAL A 151 -7.21 6.49 9.39
C VAL A 151 -6.65 7.85 9.83
N ARG A 152 -5.44 8.18 9.35
CA ARG A 152 -4.68 9.38 9.72
C ARG A 152 -4.85 10.52 8.71
N ILE A 153 -5.61 10.32 7.63
CA ILE A 153 -6.05 11.41 6.74
C ILE A 153 -6.92 12.38 7.55
N ALA A 154 -6.68 13.68 7.38
CA ALA A 154 -7.44 14.72 8.07
C ALA A 154 -8.92 14.70 7.65
N GLU A 155 -9.82 15.03 8.58
CA GLU A 155 -11.23 15.23 8.23
C GLU A 155 -11.36 16.33 7.15
N GLY A 156 -12.10 16.04 6.08
CA GLY A 156 -12.34 16.97 4.96
C GLY A 156 -11.45 16.79 3.72
N SER A 157 -10.50 15.85 3.75
CA SER A 157 -9.77 15.44 2.52
C SER A 157 -10.56 14.37 1.77
N ASP A 158 -11.30 14.79 0.75
CA ASP A 158 -12.02 14.02 -0.29
C ASP A 158 -12.98 12.88 0.17
N ASP A 159 -14.18 12.88 -0.43
CA ASP A 159 -15.26 11.90 -0.17
C ASP A 159 -14.85 10.43 -0.39
N GLY A 160 -13.74 10.16 -1.09
CA GLY A 160 -13.24 8.81 -1.39
C GLY A 160 -12.45 8.11 -0.28
N GLY A 161 -12.00 8.82 0.76
CA GLY A 161 -11.13 8.23 1.79
C GLY A 161 -11.81 7.14 2.63
N GLN A 162 -13.13 7.25 2.85
CA GLN A 162 -13.92 6.28 3.61
C GLN A 162 -14.14 4.98 2.82
N GLU A 163 -14.50 5.10 1.55
CA GLU A 163 -14.68 3.94 0.66
C GLU A 163 -13.33 3.21 0.47
N GLU A 164 -12.24 3.96 0.32
CA GLU A 164 -10.89 3.41 0.23
C GLU A 164 -10.52 2.66 1.52
N LEU A 165 -10.89 3.19 2.70
CA LEU A 165 -10.66 2.52 3.98
C LEU A 165 -11.49 1.24 4.09
N ALA A 166 -12.80 1.31 3.85
CA ALA A 166 -13.69 0.16 3.92
C ALA A 166 -13.23 -0.98 2.98
N GLU A 167 -12.84 -0.64 1.75
CA GLU A 167 -12.29 -1.60 0.79
C GLU A 167 -10.97 -2.20 1.29
N THR A 168 -10.08 -1.37 1.82
CA THR A 168 -8.80 -1.84 2.39
C THR A 168 -9.02 -2.84 3.53
N LEU A 169 -9.99 -2.58 4.41
CA LEU A 169 -10.32 -3.44 5.54
C LEU A 169 -10.91 -4.79 5.09
N ARG A 170 -11.81 -4.79 4.09
CA ARG A 170 -12.35 -6.03 3.51
C ARG A 170 -11.26 -6.90 2.87
N ARG A 171 -10.38 -6.28 2.07
CA ARG A 171 -9.24 -6.98 1.46
C ARG A 171 -8.29 -7.52 2.53
N TYR A 172 -8.04 -6.73 3.57
CA TYR A 172 -7.19 -7.15 4.69
C TYR A 172 -7.70 -8.43 5.34
N GLU A 173 -9.00 -8.56 5.61
CA GLU A 173 -9.57 -9.80 6.17
C GLU A 173 -9.35 -11.01 5.27
N GLY A 174 -9.68 -10.88 3.98
CA GLY A 174 -9.54 -11.97 3.01
C GLY A 174 -8.09 -12.41 2.83
N VAL A 175 -7.13 -11.47 2.94
CA VAL A 175 -5.70 -11.78 2.92
C VAL A 175 -5.24 -12.37 4.24
N ARG A 176 -5.68 -11.80 5.37
CA ARG A 176 -5.26 -12.21 6.72
C ARG A 176 -5.65 -13.64 7.02
N ALA A 177 -6.82 -14.09 6.57
CA ALA A 177 -7.29 -15.47 6.71
C ALA A 177 -6.38 -16.49 6.00
N ARG A 178 -5.66 -16.06 4.95
CA ARG A 178 -4.73 -16.89 4.17
C ARG A 178 -3.27 -16.72 4.59
N SER A 179 -2.96 -15.68 5.37
CA SER A 179 -1.60 -15.39 5.82
C SER A 179 -1.14 -16.34 6.92
N MET A 180 0.12 -16.79 6.81
CA MET A 180 0.79 -17.63 7.82
C MET A 180 1.52 -16.80 8.89
N LEU A 181 1.49 -15.46 8.81
CA LEU A 181 2.14 -14.61 9.80
C LEU A 181 1.43 -14.68 11.15
N SER A 182 2.21 -14.59 12.22
CA SER A 182 1.68 -14.50 13.59
C SER A 182 0.93 -13.19 13.80
N ASP A 183 0.02 -13.15 14.78
CA ASP A 183 -0.71 -11.94 15.18
C ASP A 183 0.22 -10.77 15.56
N ALA A 184 1.43 -11.08 16.05
CA ALA A 184 2.44 -10.06 16.36
C ALA A 184 2.98 -9.37 15.10
N LYS A 185 3.11 -10.11 13.98
CA LYS A 185 3.63 -9.60 12.70
C LYS A 185 2.53 -9.08 11.78
N LEU A 186 1.34 -9.66 11.86
CA LEU A 186 0.17 -9.25 11.09
C LEU A 186 -1.08 -9.42 11.97
N PRO A 187 -1.64 -8.33 12.52
CA PRO A 187 -2.73 -8.41 13.49
C PRO A 187 -3.97 -9.14 12.96
N GLN A 188 -4.65 -9.90 13.80
CA GLN A 188 -5.99 -10.39 13.49
C GLN A 188 -6.93 -9.19 13.30
N PRO A 189 -7.98 -9.31 12.46
CA PRO A 189 -8.84 -8.17 12.11
C PRO A 189 -9.39 -7.41 13.32
N GLY A 190 -9.82 -8.12 14.38
CA GLY A 190 -10.29 -7.48 15.60
C GLY A 190 -9.22 -6.68 16.34
N ARG A 191 -7.97 -7.15 16.35
CA ARG A 191 -6.84 -6.43 16.94
C ARG A 191 -6.45 -5.22 16.10
N LEU A 192 -6.51 -5.34 14.77
CA LEU A 192 -6.31 -4.21 13.86
C LEU A 192 -7.40 -3.14 14.08
N LYS A 193 -8.69 -3.53 14.09
CA LYS A 193 -9.83 -2.65 14.36
C LYS A 193 -9.63 -1.87 15.66
N ALA A 194 -9.26 -2.54 16.74
CA ALA A 194 -9.01 -1.88 18.02
C ALA A 194 -7.88 -0.83 17.96
N ARG A 195 -6.77 -1.15 17.28
CA ARG A 195 -5.64 -0.23 17.09
C ARG A 195 -6.04 0.99 16.26
N LEU A 196 -6.72 0.77 15.13
CA LEU A 196 -7.18 1.84 14.25
C LEU A 196 -8.22 2.74 14.95
N LEU A 197 -9.13 2.16 15.74
CA LEU A 197 -10.11 2.92 16.52
C LEU A 197 -9.45 3.82 17.56
N ALA A 198 -8.40 3.33 18.25
CA ALA A 198 -7.65 4.14 19.20
C ALA A 198 -7.03 5.35 18.50
N SER A 199 -6.33 5.14 17.38
CA SER A 199 -5.72 6.23 16.61
C SER A 199 -6.75 7.22 16.04
N ALA A 200 -7.90 6.73 15.56
CA ALA A 200 -8.97 7.59 15.05
C ALA A 200 -9.59 8.47 16.15
N LYS A 201 -9.79 7.91 17.35
CA LYS A 201 -10.31 8.63 18.52
C LYS A 201 -9.33 9.67 19.05
N GLU A 202 -8.04 9.35 19.09
CA GLU A 202 -6.99 10.32 19.47
C GLU A 202 -6.94 11.52 18.53
N LEU A 203 -7.32 11.34 17.27
CA LEU A 203 -7.41 12.42 16.28
C LEU A 203 -8.76 13.15 16.25
N ASP A 204 -9.75 12.72 17.04
CA ASP A 204 -11.15 13.16 16.96
C ASP A 204 -11.75 13.03 15.54
N ASN A 205 -11.34 12.02 14.78
CA ASN A 205 -11.86 11.76 13.43
C ASN A 205 -13.13 10.90 13.51
N LYS A 206 -14.27 11.56 13.73
CA LYS A 206 -15.58 10.91 13.99
C LYS A 206 -16.04 10.07 12.81
N THR A 207 -15.71 10.53 11.61
CA THR A 207 -16.05 9.87 10.36
C THR A 207 -15.37 8.50 10.25
N VAL A 208 -14.05 8.47 10.48
CA VAL A 208 -13.27 7.21 10.48
C VAL A 208 -13.70 6.31 11.64
N VAL A 209 -13.99 6.88 12.82
CA VAL A 209 -14.51 6.10 13.96
C VAL A 209 -15.81 5.37 13.56
N ALA A 210 -16.77 6.07 12.95
CA ALA A 210 -18.02 5.47 12.51
C ALA A 210 -17.79 4.35 11.47
N CYS A 211 -16.90 4.58 10.49
CA CYS A 211 -16.51 3.57 9.50
C CYS A 211 -15.93 2.30 10.16
N LEU A 212 -14.99 2.48 11.10
CA LEU A 212 -14.36 1.38 11.83
C LEU A 212 -15.34 0.66 12.75
N GLU A 213 -16.27 1.38 13.39
CA GLU A 213 -17.32 0.78 14.22
C GLU A 213 -18.27 -0.09 13.38
N ALA A 214 -18.67 0.39 12.20
CA ALA A 214 -19.52 -0.31 11.24
C ALA A 214 -18.84 -1.53 10.58
N TRP A 215 -17.50 -1.57 10.54
CA TRP A 215 -16.76 -2.70 10.01
C TRP A 215 -17.05 -3.97 10.82
N THR A 216 -17.86 -4.87 10.26
CA THR A 216 -18.22 -6.15 10.85
C THR A 216 -17.23 -7.21 10.38
N LEU A 217 -16.60 -7.90 11.33
CA LEU A 217 -15.60 -8.92 11.03
C LEU A 217 -16.30 -10.20 10.56
N LEU A 218 -15.82 -10.78 9.46
CA LEU A 218 -16.31 -12.04 8.89
C LEU A 218 -15.81 -13.28 9.66
#